data_AF-A0A1M4UB84-F1
#
_entry.id   AF-A0A1M4UB84-F1
#
_cell.length_a   1.000
_cell.length_b   1.000
_cell.length_c   1.000
_cell.angle_alpha   90.00
_cell.angle_beta   90.00
_cell.angle_gamma   90.00
#
_symmetry.space_group_name_H-M   'P 1'
#
loop_
_entity.id
_entity.type
_entity.pdbx_description
1 polymer ?
#
loop_
_entity_poly.entity_id
_entity_poly.type
_entity_poly.pdbx_seq_one_letter_code
_entity_poly.pdbx_strand_id
1 'polypeptide(L)'
;MSAVPARWRRALWLLALLSIALTAWLLQPQRGGPLLLTTLGRTLDLELDATALDYRLRGTPQLTLDGLVVHRPGDPQPLLRVRRVYLALPWHTLLHGNQALRLRRLELDAPVLNLPALQRWLASRPAGALRLPRLDDGLRVQNGRIDAGARHLDQIDLDLPRLDPTQYSRLLLLARYRDTDAGLAIPARLVVTLDSPQALLAGRPAQLTVEGWLTPTASDWRLPMAVHVAGSLVLADGSLKLAPARLGLAGRYLAAAQVLPFRLGVNGSLDLDQQGMRLMPFVLRLYGDTAVPDLTAQGRLIVASHLQVQLQGMLADWPPAWPPLPSPLATSRAPLPFTLNYVGAADLSAPLTLTLRRDATQLQTRLAWPHLQTWLQAPGTGSPLPPLDGWLSAPTLEIEGIRLEGVELRIKDTP
;
A
#
# COMPACT_ATOMS: atom_id res chain seq x y z
N MET A 1 -3.79 11.84 -73.75
CA MET A 1 -3.56 10.84 -72.70
C MET A 1 -3.05 9.56 -73.37
N SER A 2 -1.74 9.36 -73.37
CA SER A 2 -1.06 8.23 -74.03
C SER A 2 -1.38 6.92 -73.31
N ALA A 3 -1.88 5.93 -74.07
CA ALA A 3 -2.19 4.61 -73.57
C ALA A 3 -0.90 3.89 -73.14
N VAL A 4 -0.82 3.53 -71.86
CA VAL A 4 0.29 2.79 -71.27
C VAL A 4 0.41 1.41 -71.97
N PRO A 5 1.58 1.05 -72.54
CA PRO A 5 1.72 -0.17 -73.33
C PRO A 5 1.47 -1.44 -72.50
N ALA A 6 0.85 -2.47 -73.09
CA ALA A 6 0.38 -3.68 -72.39
C ALA A 6 1.44 -4.40 -71.53
N ARG A 7 2.74 -4.26 -71.86
CA ARG A 7 3.88 -4.75 -71.07
C ARG A 7 4.02 -4.07 -69.70
N TRP A 8 3.65 -2.79 -69.58
CA TRP A 8 3.68 -2.03 -68.33
C TRP A 8 2.49 -2.32 -67.43
N ARG A 9 1.33 -2.67 -68.01
CA ARG A 9 0.18 -3.14 -67.22
C ARG A 9 0.50 -4.46 -66.51
N ARG A 10 1.20 -5.40 -67.18
CA ARG A 10 1.64 -6.66 -66.55
C ARG A 10 2.70 -6.46 -65.47
N ALA A 11 3.65 -5.53 -65.69
CA ALA A 11 4.64 -5.15 -64.69
C ALA A 11 4.01 -4.47 -63.46
N LEU A 12 3.02 -3.59 -63.64
CA LEU A 12 2.26 -2.96 -62.57
C LEU A 12 1.42 -3.97 -61.78
N TRP A 13 0.80 -4.94 -62.43
CA TRP A 13 0.08 -6.04 -61.76
C TRP A 13 1.03 -6.95 -60.97
N LEU A 14 2.21 -7.26 -61.51
CA LEU A 14 3.24 -8.00 -60.78
C LEU A 14 3.78 -7.21 -59.59
N LEU A 15 4.00 -5.89 -59.71
CA LEU A 15 4.43 -5.01 -58.60
C LEU A 15 3.34 -4.83 -57.55
N ALA A 16 2.06 -4.77 -57.95
CA ALA A 16 0.92 -4.77 -57.05
C ALA A 16 0.76 -6.11 -56.33
N LEU A 17 0.93 -7.24 -57.03
CA LEU A 17 0.94 -8.57 -56.42
C LEU A 17 2.16 -8.80 -55.53
N LEU A 18 3.34 -8.29 -55.90
CA LEU A 18 4.55 -8.37 -55.09
C LEU A 18 4.44 -7.47 -53.87
N SER A 19 3.85 -6.27 -53.98
CA SER A 19 3.60 -5.41 -52.83
C SER A 19 2.51 -5.98 -51.94
N ILE A 20 1.42 -6.55 -52.47
CA ILE A 20 0.40 -7.27 -51.67
C ILE A 20 1.02 -8.50 -51.00
N ALA A 21 1.86 -9.27 -51.70
CA ALA A 21 2.57 -10.43 -51.16
C ALA A 21 3.63 -10.02 -50.12
N LEU A 22 4.35 -8.91 -50.34
CA LEU A 22 5.34 -8.33 -49.41
C LEU A 22 4.65 -7.72 -48.19
N THR A 23 3.50 -7.07 -48.38
CA THR A 23 2.66 -6.57 -47.28
C THR A 23 2.08 -7.76 -46.50
N ALA A 24 1.59 -8.80 -47.19
CA ALA A 24 1.14 -10.07 -46.58
C ALA A 24 2.28 -10.85 -45.88
N TRP A 25 3.53 -10.68 -46.35
CA TRP A 25 4.74 -11.28 -45.79
C TRP A 25 5.28 -10.50 -44.58
N LEU A 26 5.24 -9.16 -44.61
CA LEU A 26 5.42 -8.29 -43.44
C LEU A 26 4.28 -8.47 -42.42
N LEU A 27 3.09 -8.85 -42.92
CA LEU A 27 1.94 -9.27 -42.13
C LEU A 27 2.04 -10.75 -41.68
N GLN A 28 3.23 -11.35 -41.63
CA GLN A 28 3.42 -12.61 -40.93
C GLN A 28 3.78 -12.35 -39.45
N PRO A 29 3.00 -12.86 -38.47
CA PRO A 29 3.21 -12.63 -37.04
C PRO A 29 4.62 -12.97 -36.56
N GLN A 30 5.26 -13.95 -37.21
CA GLN A 30 6.59 -14.44 -36.87
C GLN A 30 7.75 -13.51 -37.30
N ARG A 31 7.53 -12.48 -38.13
CA ARG A 31 8.61 -11.62 -38.66
C ARG A 31 8.48 -10.13 -38.31
N GLY A 32 7.26 -9.60 -38.21
CA GLY A 32 7.02 -8.19 -37.86
C GLY A 32 7.08 -7.89 -36.35
N GLY A 33 6.77 -8.88 -35.52
CA GLY A 33 6.71 -8.75 -34.06
C GLY A 33 8.02 -8.27 -33.40
N PRO A 34 9.17 -8.90 -33.70
CA PRO A 34 10.46 -8.52 -33.10
C PRO A 34 10.90 -7.08 -33.44
N LEU A 35 10.56 -6.59 -34.63
CA LEU A 35 10.87 -5.22 -35.07
C LEU A 35 10.03 -4.15 -34.34
N LEU A 36 8.77 -4.45 -34.03
CA LEU A 36 7.92 -3.58 -33.21
C LEU A 36 8.41 -3.52 -31.76
N LEU A 37 8.76 -4.68 -31.17
CA LEU A 37 9.28 -4.76 -29.81
C LEU A 37 10.62 -4.04 -29.66
N THR A 38 11.53 -4.20 -30.63
CA THR A 38 12.82 -3.47 -30.63
C THR A 38 12.64 -1.97 -30.82
N THR A 39 11.67 -1.53 -31.63
CA THR A 39 11.36 -0.10 -31.78
C THR A 39 10.80 0.49 -30.50
N LEU A 40 9.84 -0.18 -29.86
CA LEU A 40 9.28 0.23 -28.57
C LEU A 40 10.36 0.23 -27.48
N GLY A 41 11.20 -0.80 -27.47
CA GLY A 41 12.32 -0.93 -26.55
C GLY A 41 13.30 0.24 -26.64
N ARG A 42 13.71 0.62 -27.85
CA ARG A 42 14.57 1.79 -28.07
C ARG A 42 13.96 3.10 -27.56
N THR A 43 12.64 3.28 -27.65
CA THR A 43 11.99 4.50 -27.12
C THR A 43 11.91 4.52 -25.59
N LEU A 44 11.81 3.34 -24.98
CA LEU A 44 11.69 3.18 -23.52
C LEU A 44 13.03 2.94 -22.83
N ASP A 45 14.11 2.80 -23.61
CA ASP A 45 15.42 2.33 -23.13
C ASP A 45 15.30 1.00 -22.37
N LEU A 46 14.55 0.07 -22.98
CA LEU A 46 14.26 -1.27 -22.50
C LEU A 46 14.47 -2.28 -23.62
N GLU A 47 14.77 -3.51 -23.25
CA GLU A 47 14.75 -4.64 -24.16
C GLU A 47 13.48 -5.45 -23.86
N LEU A 48 12.72 -5.77 -24.92
CA LEU A 48 11.44 -6.46 -24.83
C LEU A 48 11.51 -7.71 -25.70
N ASP A 49 11.31 -8.86 -25.07
CA ASP A 49 11.27 -10.16 -25.72
C ASP A 49 9.92 -10.82 -25.45
N ALA A 50 9.33 -11.47 -26.46
CA ALA A 50 8.13 -12.26 -26.31
C ALA A 50 8.33 -13.62 -26.97
N THR A 51 7.79 -14.68 -26.37
CA THR A 51 7.89 -16.04 -26.90
C THR A 51 7.03 -16.20 -28.14
N ALA A 52 5.82 -15.61 -28.12
CA ALA A 52 4.95 -15.54 -29.28
C ALA A 52 4.27 -14.17 -29.36
N LEU A 53 3.95 -13.76 -30.59
CA LEU A 53 3.23 -12.54 -30.89
C LEU A 53 2.18 -12.86 -31.94
N ASP A 54 0.92 -12.58 -31.61
CA ASP A 54 -0.21 -12.69 -32.51
C ASP A 54 -0.93 -11.35 -32.62
N TYR A 55 -1.51 -11.08 -33.77
CA TYR A 55 -2.30 -9.87 -33.95
C TYR A 55 -3.47 -10.11 -34.90
N ARG A 56 -4.55 -9.39 -34.63
CA ARG A 56 -5.76 -9.41 -35.45
C ARG A 56 -6.12 -7.99 -35.84
N LEU A 57 -6.03 -7.69 -37.13
CA LEU A 57 -6.30 -6.35 -37.65
C LEU A 57 -7.77 -6.13 -38.04
N ARG A 58 -8.51 -7.19 -38.41
CA ARG A 58 -9.92 -7.05 -38.81
C ARG A 58 -10.80 -6.59 -37.65
N GLY A 59 -11.53 -5.49 -37.85
CA GLY A 59 -12.39 -4.87 -36.84
C GLY A 59 -11.59 -3.92 -35.95
N THR A 60 -11.53 -4.20 -34.64
CA THR A 60 -10.62 -3.51 -33.72
C THR A 60 -9.27 -4.23 -33.74
N PRO A 61 -8.15 -3.55 -34.07
CA PRO A 61 -6.81 -4.09 -33.94
C PRO A 61 -6.55 -4.67 -32.55
N GLN A 62 -6.08 -5.92 -32.52
CA GLN A 62 -5.71 -6.64 -31.32
C GLN A 62 -4.28 -7.13 -31.44
N LEU A 63 -3.54 -7.07 -30.34
CA LEU A 63 -2.19 -7.60 -30.19
C LEU A 63 -2.18 -8.49 -28.95
N THR A 64 -1.73 -9.73 -29.12
CA THR A 64 -1.49 -10.66 -28.01
C THR A 64 -0.01 -11.01 -27.97
N LEU A 65 0.61 -10.87 -26.80
CA LEU A 65 2.00 -11.25 -26.55
C LEU A 65 1.99 -12.36 -25.51
N ASP A 66 2.65 -13.48 -25.79
CA ASP A 66 2.80 -14.58 -24.84
C ASP A 66 4.26 -14.67 -24.37
N GLY A 67 4.44 -14.83 -23.06
CA GLY A 67 5.75 -14.89 -22.41
C GLY A 67 6.57 -13.62 -22.61
N LEU A 68 5.96 -12.45 -22.37
CA LEU A 68 6.65 -11.17 -22.44
C LEU A 68 7.64 -11.04 -21.28
N VAL A 69 8.88 -10.70 -21.61
CA VAL A 69 9.94 -10.34 -20.67
C VAL A 69 10.43 -8.94 -21.04
N VAL A 70 10.51 -8.07 -20.05
CA VAL A 70 11.01 -6.72 -20.19
C VAL A 70 12.20 -6.57 -19.26
N HIS A 71 13.35 -6.20 -19.81
CA HIS A 71 14.56 -5.94 -19.04
C HIS A 71 15.15 -4.59 -19.41
N ARG A 72 15.89 -4.04 -18.47
CA ARG A 72 16.74 -2.90 -18.74
C ARG A 72 18.07 -3.42 -19.31
N PRO A 73 18.65 -2.79 -20.34
CA PRO A 73 19.98 -3.15 -20.81
C PRO A 73 21.00 -3.17 -19.66
N GLY A 74 21.71 -4.29 -19.51
CA GLY A 74 22.72 -4.48 -18.46
C GLY A 74 22.19 -4.89 -17.07
N ASP A 75 20.87 -4.99 -16.87
CA ASP A 75 20.33 -5.49 -15.60
C ASP A 75 20.23 -7.03 -15.57
N PRO A 76 20.65 -7.69 -14.47
CA PRO A 76 20.62 -9.15 -14.36
C PRO A 76 19.23 -9.74 -14.11
N GLN A 77 18.29 -8.93 -13.62
CA GLN A 77 16.92 -9.35 -13.32
C GLN A 77 15.96 -8.58 -14.21
N PRO A 78 14.98 -9.24 -14.85
CA PRO A 78 14.00 -8.53 -15.65
C PRO A 78 13.11 -7.67 -14.75
N LEU A 79 12.72 -6.53 -15.33
CA LEU A 79 11.85 -5.55 -14.71
C LEU A 79 10.42 -6.08 -14.64
N LEU A 80 9.94 -6.72 -15.71
CA LEU A 80 8.60 -7.28 -15.80
C LEU A 80 8.64 -8.61 -16.55
N ARG A 81 7.95 -9.61 -16.03
CA ARG A 81 7.57 -10.82 -16.77
C ARG A 81 6.05 -10.89 -16.85
N VAL A 82 5.48 -11.25 -17.98
CA VAL A 82 4.03 -11.43 -18.13
C VAL A 82 3.77 -12.69 -18.93
N ARG A 83 2.88 -13.55 -18.43
CA ARG A 83 2.53 -14.78 -19.15
C ARG A 83 1.80 -14.46 -20.44
N ARG A 84 0.84 -13.54 -20.38
CA ARG A 84 0.11 -13.06 -21.56
C ARG A 84 -0.28 -11.60 -21.41
N VAL A 85 -0.05 -10.83 -22.47
CA VAL A 85 -0.53 -9.46 -22.63
C VAL A 85 -1.56 -9.46 -23.76
N TYR A 86 -2.72 -8.86 -23.51
CA TYR A 86 -3.70 -8.57 -24.54
C TYR A 86 -3.92 -7.06 -24.63
N LEU A 87 -3.83 -6.54 -25.85
CA LEU A 87 -3.97 -5.13 -26.16
C LEU A 87 -5.01 -4.98 -27.27
N ALA A 88 -6.04 -4.18 -27.04
CA ALA A 88 -6.97 -3.76 -28.09
C ALA A 88 -6.78 -2.27 -28.38
N LEU A 89 -6.46 -1.95 -29.63
CA LEU A 89 -6.12 -0.62 -30.09
C LEU A 89 -7.11 -0.17 -31.17
N PRO A 90 -7.61 1.07 -31.16
CA PRO A 90 -8.32 1.63 -32.31
C PRO A 90 -7.37 1.86 -33.50
N TRP A 91 -7.87 1.68 -34.73
CA TRP A 91 -7.12 1.99 -35.95
C TRP A 91 -6.59 3.43 -35.99
N HIS A 92 -7.36 4.39 -35.49
CA HIS A 92 -6.95 5.80 -35.46
C HIS A 92 -5.70 6.03 -34.58
N THR A 93 -5.51 5.24 -33.52
CA THR A 93 -4.32 5.32 -32.66
C THR A 93 -3.07 4.82 -33.40
N LEU A 94 -3.20 3.79 -34.25
CA LEU A 94 -2.11 3.26 -35.07
C LEU A 94 -1.75 4.19 -36.24
N LEU A 95 -2.73 4.90 -36.80
CA LEU A 95 -2.56 5.73 -38.01
C LEU A 95 -2.20 7.20 -37.72
N HIS A 96 -2.57 7.74 -36.55
CA HIS A 96 -2.43 9.16 -36.21
C HIS A 96 -1.71 9.39 -34.87
N GLY A 97 -0.74 8.54 -34.53
CA GLY A 97 -0.09 8.33 -33.22
C GLY A 97 0.53 9.52 -32.45
N ASN A 98 0.12 10.75 -32.72
CA ASN A 98 0.56 11.98 -32.05
C ASN A 98 -0.54 12.67 -31.22
N GLN A 99 -1.77 12.15 -31.20
CA GLN A 99 -2.85 12.67 -30.35
C GLN A 99 -3.21 11.65 -29.27
N ALA A 100 -3.56 12.14 -28.07
CA ALA A 100 -3.82 11.39 -26.84
C ALA A 100 -4.05 9.89 -27.05
N LEU A 101 -3.08 9.06 -26.63
CA LEU A 101 -3.11 7.60 -26.78
C LEU A 101 -4.43 7.04 -26.25
N ARG A 102 -5.29 6.60 -27.18
CA ARG A 102 -6.53 5.89 -26.86
C ARG A 102 -6.28 4.40 -27.02
N LEU A 103 -6.43 3.68 -25.92
CA LEU A 103 -6.43 2.24 -25.89
C LEU A 103 -7.85 1.78 -25.58
N ARG A 104 -8.29 0.71 -26.23
CA ARG A 104 -9.61 0.15 -25.92
C ARG A 104 -9.52 -0.71 -24.68
N ARG A 105 -8.61 -1.70 -24.65
CA ARG A 105 -8.46 -2.63 -23.52
C ARG A 105 -7.01 -3.03 -23.34
N LEU A 106 -6.60 -3.20 -22.09
CA LEU A 106 -5.33 -3.81 -21.70
C LEU A 106 -5.60 -4.93 -20.69
N GLU A 107 -5.08 -6.12 -20.95
CA GLU A 107 -5.10 -7.23 -20.00
C GLU A 107 -3.71 -7.78 -19.78
N LEU A 108 -3.37 -8.03 -18.52
CA LEU A 108 -2.13 -8.66 -18.09
C LEU A 108 -2.46 -9.92 -17.29
N ASP A 109 -1.92 -11.05 -17.73
CA ASP A 109 -2.11 -12.33 -17.08
C ASP A 109 -0.82 -12.79 -16.43
N ALA A 110 -0.88 -13.07 -15.12
CA ALA A 110 0.23 -13.38 -14.24
C ALA A 110 1.46 -12.47 -14.40
N PRO A 111 1.31 -11.13 -14.38
CA PRO A 111 2.46 -10.24 -14.41
C PRO A 111 3.27 -10.33 -13.11
N VAL A 112 4.59 -10.42 -13.23
CA VAL A 112 5.54 -10.37 -12.12
C VAL A 112 6.43 -9.14 -12.31
N LEU A 113 6.25 -8.15 -11.45
CA LEU A 113 6.98 -6.89 -11.47
C LEU A 113 8.09 -6.90 -10.42
N ASN A 114 9.33 -6.65 -10.83
CA ASN A 114 10.45 -6.43 -9.92
C ASN A 114 10.54 -4.94 -9.57
N LEU A 115 10.11 -4.57 -8.36
CA LEU A 115 10.03 -3.16 -7.94
C LEU A 115 11.41 -2.48 -7.88
N PRO A 116 12.48 -3.09 -7.31
CA PRO A 116 13.83 -2.52 -7.37
C PRO A 116 14.33 -2.28 -8.81
N ALA A 117 14.04 -3.17 -9.76
CA ALA A 117 14.39 -2.96 -11.16
C ALA A 117 13.60 -1.81 -11.78
N LEU A 118 12.29 -1.74 -11.52
CA LEU A 118 11.44 -0.63 -11.97
C LEU A 118 11.93 0.72 -11.45
N GLN A 119 12.27 0.82 -10.17
CA GLN A 119 12.74 2.06 -9.56
C GLN A 119 14.07 2.53 -10.18
N ARG A 120 15.02 1.61 -10.42
CA ARG A 120 16.29 1.94 -11.09
C ARG A 120 16.07 2.44 -12.52
N TRP A 121 15.11 1.88 -13.25
CA TRP A 121 14.74 2.37 -14.59
C TRP A 121 14.04 3.73 -14.53
N LEU A 122 13.10 3.93 -13.61
CA LEU A 122 12.43 5.23 -13.43
C LEU A 122 13.42 6.35 -13.09
N ALA A 123 14.44 6.05 -12.27
CA ALA A 123 15.48 7.01 -11.89
C ALA A 123 16.35 7.48 -13.08
N SER A 124 16.43 6.71 -14.18
CA SER A 124 17.15 7.12 -15.39
C SER A 124 16.27 7.85 -16.40
N ARG A 125 14.97 8.04 -16.14
CA ARG A 125 14.07 8.75 -17.07
C ARG A 125 14.23 10.26 -16.91
N PRO A 126 14.30 11.04 -18.01
CA PRO A 126 14.25 12.49 -17.94
C PRO A 126 12.91 12.95 -17.34
N ALA A 127 12.95 14.04 -16.57
CA ALA A 127 11.74 14.66 -16.02
C ALA A 127 10.83 15.12 -17.17
N GLY A 128 9.78 14.35 -17.44
CA GLY A 128 8.82 14.63 -18.49
C GLY A 128 7.40 14.40 -17.98
N ALA A 129 6.46 15.19 -18.47
CA ALA A 129 5.05 15.04 -18.12
C ALA A 129 4.51 13.72 -18.71
N LEU A 130 4.42 12.68 -17.88
CA LEU A 130 3.72 11.44 -18.22
C LEU A 130 2.26 11.75 -18.55
N ARG A 131 1.85 11.42 -19.77
CA ARG A 131 0.46 11.51 -20.23
C ARG A 131 -0.18 10.14 -20.14
N LEU A 132 -1.26 10.03 -19.37
CA LEU A 132 -2.01 8.78 -19.30
C LEU A 132 -2.81 8.55 -20.59
N PRO A 133 -2.89 7.30 -21.06
CA PRO A 133 -3.83 6.97 -22.10
C PRO A 133 -5.27 6.99 -21.57
N ARG A 134 -6.23 7.16 -22.48
CA ARG A 134 -7.63 6.81 -22.19
C ARG A 134 -7.81 5.31 -22.44
N LEU A 135 -8.46 4.60 -21.50
CA LEU A 135 -8.89 3.21 -21.63
C LEU A 135 -10.42 3.16 -21.63
N ASP A 136 -11.02 2.83 -22.77
CA ASP A 136 -12.49 2.83 -22.91
C ASP A 136 -13.15 1.57 -22.30
N ASP A 137 -12.55 0.40 -22.53
CA ASP A 137 -12.93 -0.91 -21.96
C ASP A 137 -11.96 -1.36 -20.84
N GLY A 138 -11.12 -0.45 -20.36
CA GLY A 138 -10.40 -0.61 -19.11
C GLY A 138 -9.08 -1.37 -19.13
N LEU A 139 -8.57 -1.60 -17.92
CA LEU A 139 -7.38 -2.40 -17.60
C LEU A 139 -7.78 -3.55 -16.68
N ARG A 140 -7.30 -4.75 -16.97
CA ARG A 140 -7.42 -5.91 -16.11
C ARG A 140 -6.06 -6.55 -15.83
N VAL A 141 -5.81 -6.89 -14.58
CA VAL A 141 -4.70 -7.75 -14.17
C VAL A 141 -5.27 -8.97 -13.48
N GLN A 142 -4.73 -10.15 -13.78
CA GLN A 142 -5.07 -11.39 -13.09
C GLN A 142 -3.81 -12.08 -12.57
N ASN A 143 -3.87 -12.61 -11.34
CA ASN A 143 -2.80 -13.37 -10.71
C ASN A 143 -1.44 -12.65 -10.71
N GLY A 144 -1.44 -11.33 -10.59
CA GLY A 144 -0.23 -10.52 -10.58
C GLY A 144 0.59 -10.67 -9.29
N ARG A 145 1.85 -10.28 -9.38
CA ARG A 145 2.81 -10.25 -8.29
C ARG A 145 3.76 -9.06 -8.40
N ILE A 146 4.06 -8.42 -7.29
CA ILE A 146 5.10 -7.39 -7.17
C ILE A 146 6.11 -7.87 -6.14
N ASP A 147 7.37 -7.98 -6.58
CA ASP A 147 8.50 -8.39 -5.74
C ASP A 147 9.30 -7.18 -5.27
N ALA A 148 9.48 -7.08 -3.94
CA ALA A 148 10.24 -6.04 -3.27
C ALA A 148 11.17 -6.64 -2.18
N GLY A 149 11.90 -7.71 -2.51
CA GLY A 149 12.78 -8.42 -1.58
C GLY A 149 12.00 -9.38 -0.67
N ALA A 150 12.20 -9.29 0.65
CA ALA A 150 11.50 -10.12 1.65
C ALA A 150 9.98 -9.82 1.72
N ARG A 151 9.58 -8.67 1.18
CA ARG A 151 8.20 -8.20 1.08
C ARG A 151 7.70 -8.36 -0.35
N HIS A 152 6.49 -8.87 -0.51
CA HIS A 152 5.87 -9.00 -1.82
C HIS A 152 4.35 -8.82 -1.73
N LEU A 153 3.78 -8.37 -2.83
CA LEU A 153 2.34 -8.35 -3.05
C LEU A 153 2.02 -9.44 -4.06
N ASP A 154 1.19 -10.42 -3.69
CA ASP A 154 0.78 -11.52 -4.57
C ASP A 154 -0.74 -11.60 -4.70
N GLN A 155 -1.21 -12.53 -5.55
CA GLN A 155 -2.63 -12.72 -5.86
C GLN A 155 -3.30 -11.41 -6.28
N ILE A 156 -2.60 -10.61 -7.09
CA ILE A 156 -3.08 -9.30 -7.53
C ILE A 156 -4.08 -9.50 -8.66
N ASP A 157 -5.36 -9.29 -8.37
CA ASP A 157 -6.39 -9.09 -9.37
C ASP A 157 -6.84 -7.63 -9.34
N LEU A 158 -6.76 -6.98 -10.50
CA LEU A 158 -7.09 -5.57 -10.66
C LEU A 158 -8.10 -5.42 -11.78
N ASP A 159 -9.18 -4.68 -11.53
CA ASP A 159 -10.18 -4.34 -12.55
C ASP A 159 -10.43 -2.84 -12.52
N LEU A 160 -10.02 -2.16 -13.60
CA LEU A 160 -10.27 -0.76 -13.87
C LEU A 160 -11.16 -0.67 -15.10
N PRO A 161 -12.50 -0.61 -14.96
CA PRO A 161 -13.41 -0.72 -16.11
C PRO A 161 -13.21 0.38 -17.16
N ARG A 162 -12.75 1.57 -16.73
CA ARG A 162 -12.48 2.71 -17.60
C ARG A 162 -11.40 3.60 -16.97
N LEU A 163 -10.51 4.12 -17.81
CA LEU A 163 -9.56 5.18 -17.43
C LEU A 163 -9.80 6.38 -18.32
N ASP A 164 -10.26 7.48 -17.73
CA ASP A 164 -10.18 8.78 -18.37
C ASP A 164 -9.18 9.63 -17.59
N PRO A 165 -8.12 10.17 -18.23
CA PRO A 165 -7.07 10.90 -17.52
C PRO A 165 -7.59 12.09 -16.70
N THR A 166 -8.71 12.70 -17.11
CA THR A 166 -9.23 13.92 -16.48
C THR A 166 -10.56 13.73 -15.75
N GLN A 167 -11.04 12.49 -15.60
CA GLN A 167 -12.29 12.19 -14.91
C GLN A 167 -12.09 11.13 -13.84
N TYR A 168 -13.15 10.95 -13.06
CA TYR A 168 -13.21 9.96 -12.00
C TYR A 168 -12.91 8.56 -12.52
N SER A 169 -12.01 7.88 -11.82
CA SER A 169 -11.61 6.51 -12.06
C SER A 169 -11.91 5.66 -10.83
N ARG A 170 -12.38 4.43 -11.06
CA ARG A 170 -12.69 3.46 -10.01
C ARG A 170 -12.00 2.14 -10.31
N LEU A 171 -11.21 1.69 -9.35
CA LEU A 171 -10.38 0.50 -9.39
C LEU A 171 -10.88 -0.49 -8.34
N LEU A 172 -11.12 -1.74 -8.73
CA LEU A 172 -11.23 -2.84 -7.78
C LEU A 172 -9.87 -3.54 -7.70
N LEU A 173 -9.35 -3.71 -6.50
CA LEU A 173 -8.10 -4.40 -6.19
C LEU A 173 -8.35 -5.54 -5.21
N LEU A 174 -8.00 -6.74 -5.62
CA LEU A 174 -7.79 -7.90 -4.75
C LEU A 174 -6.29 -8.14 -4.71
N ALA A 175 -5.72 -8.26 -3.53
CA ALA A 175 -4.29 -8.53 -3.39
C ALA A 175 -4.00 -9.15 -2.02
N ARG A 176 -2.82 -9.70 -1.85
CA ARG A 176 -2.32 -10.13 -0.55
C ARG A 176 -0.89 -9.64 -0.36
N TYR A 177 -0.68 -8.81 0.64
CA TYR A 177 0.65 -8.43 1.09
C TYR A 177 1.25 -9.53 1.95
N ARG A 178 2.55 -9.78 1.80
CA ARG A 178 3.31 -10.73 2.61
C ARG A 178 4.63 -10.10 3.03
N ASP A 179 4.93 -10.21 4.32
CA ASP A 179 6.22 -9.91 4.90
C ASP A 179 6.76 -11.20 5.53
N THR A 180 7.79 -11.78 4.90
CA THR A 180 8.32 -13.08 5.29
C THR A 180 9.08 -13.01 6.60
N ASP A 181 9.77 -11.89 6.86
CA ASP A 181 10.57 -11.68 8.06
C ASP A 181 9.66 -11.51 9.29
N ALA A 182 8.52 -10.84 9.11
CA ALA A 182 7.53 -10.62 10.17
C ALA A 182 6.48 -11.74 10.29
N GLY A 183 6.48 -12.74 9.39
CA GLY A 183 5.44 -13.77 9.33
C GLY A 183 4.02 -13.20 9.12
N LEU A 184 3.90 -12.02 8.50
CA LEU A 184 2.67 -11.27 8.36
C LEU A 184 2.09 -11.43 6.96
N ALA A 185 0.80 -11.75 6.87
CA ALA A 185 0.04 -11.72 5.63
C ALA A 185 -1.17 -10.79 5.75
N ILE A 186 -1.44 -9.98 4.73
CA ILE A 186 -2.59 -9.06 4.69
C ILE A 186 -3.33 -9.26 3.37
N PRO A 187 -4.30 -10.19 3.30
CA PRO A 187 -5.30 -10.21 2.25
C PRO A 187 -6.12 -8.91 2.27
N ALA A 188 -6.36 -8.37 1.09
CA ALA A 188 -6.99 -7.08 0.87
C ALA A 188 -8.01 -7.17 -0.28
N ARG A 189 -9.17 -6.56 -0.06
CA ARG A 189 -10.15 -6.25 -1.11
C ARG A 189 -10.50 -4.78 -1.00
N LEU A 190 -10.02 -3.99 -1.94
CA LEU A 190 -10.09 -2.53 -1.91
C LEU A 190 -10.79 -2.01 -3.17
N VAL A 191 -11.61 -0.99 -3.00
CA VAL A 191 -12.08 -0.11 -4.07
C VAL A 191 -11.31 1.19 -3.92
N VAL A 192 -10.56 1.56 -4.94
CA VAL A 192 -9.79 2.80 -5.00
C VAL A 192 -10.43 3.72 -6.01
N THR A 193 -10.63 4.97 -5.64
CA THR A 193 -11.27 5.96 -6.49
C THR A 193 -10.45 7.23 -6.52
N LEU A 194 -10.25 7.78 -7.72
CA LEU A 194 -9.44 8.97 -7.94
C LEU A 194 -10.16 9.88 -8.94
N ASP A 195 -10.37 11.15 -8.57
CA ASP A 195 -11.13 12.11 -9.38
C ASP A 195 -10.41 12.56 -10.66
N SER A 196 -9.08 12.64 -10.66
CA SER A 196 -8.28 13.08 -11.78
C SER A 196 -6.87 12.46 -11.78
N PRO A 197 -6.71 11.28 -12.42
CA PRO A 197 -5.40 10.62 -12.54
C PRO A 197 -4.30 11.49 -13.16
N GLN A 198 -4.64 12.29 -14.17
CA GLN A 198 -3.69 13.19 -14.83
C GLN A 198 -3.31 14.39 -13.97
N ALA A 199 -4.22 14.88 -13.10
CA ALA A 199 -3.86 15.92 -12.15
C ALA A 199 -2.79 15.41 -11.18
N LEU A 200 -2.98 14.20 -10.62
CA LEU A 200 -2.01 13.57 -9.74
C LEU A 200 -0.62 13.46 -10.39
N LEU A 201 -0.54 12.94 -11.61
CA LEU A 201 0.74 12.83 -12.34
C LEU A 201 1.37 14.17 -12.73
N ALA A 202 0.56 15.23 -12.85
CA ALA A 202 1.03 16.59 -13.09
C ALA A 202 1.43 17.31 -11.79
N GLY A 203 1.50 16.61 -10.66
CA GLY A 203 1.81 17.19 -9.34
C GLY A 203 0.71 18.08 -8.78
N ARG A 204 -0.52 17.96 -9.30
CA ARG A 204 -1.68 18.68 -8.80
C ARG A 204 -2.50 17.80 -7.84
N PRO A 205 -3.24 18.41 -6.91
CA PRO A 205 -4.12 17.67 -6.01
C PRO A 205 -5.19 16.87 -6.76
N ALA A 206 -5.41 15.64 -6.31
CA ALA A 206 -6.47 14.75 -6.75
C ALA A 206 -7.16 14.13 -5.51
N GLN A 207 -8.49 14.09 -5.48
CA GLN A 207 -9.23 13.44 -4.41
C GLN A 207 -9.12 11.92 -4.51
N LEU A 208 -8.52 11.32 -3.48
CA LEU A 208 -8.43 9.89 -3.29
C LEU A 208 -9.50 9.43 -2.31
N THR A 209 -10.16 8.30 -2.62
CA THR A 209 -10.86 7.49 -1.63
C THR A 209 -10.49 6.03 -1.80
N VAL A 210 -10.24 5.33 -0.71
CA VAL A 210 -10.00 3.89 -0.64
C VAL A 210 -10.96 3.33 0.38
N GLU A 211 -11.72 2.31 0.00
CA GLU A 211 -12.65 1.64 0.90
C GLU A 211 -12.56 0.13 0.71
N GLY A 212 -12.77 -0.65 1.75
CA GLY A 212 -12.81 -2.10 1.61
C GLY A 212 -12.44 -2.84 2.88
N TRP A 213 -11.85 -4.02 2.71
CA TRP A 213 -11.56 -4.95 3.79
C TRP A 213 -10.11 -5.38 3.74
N LEU A 214 -9.48 -5.41 4.90
CA LEU A 214 -8.18 -6.01 5.14
C LEU A 214 -8.34 -7.12 6.18
N THR A 215 -7.50 -8.15 6.11
CA THR A 215 -7.46 -9.17 7.16
C THR A 215 -6.02 -9.52 7.53
N PRO A 216 -5.24 -8.61 8.17
CA PRO A 216 -3.93 -8.99 8.66
C PRO A 216 -4.00 -10.25 9.51
N THR A 217 -3.06 -11.16 9.26
CA THR A 217 -2.92 -12.43 9.95
C THR A 217 -1.45 -12.71 10.21
N ALA A 218 -1.14 -13.14 11.42
CA ALA A 218 0.13 -13.74 11.79
C ALA A 218 -0.12 -15.15 12.36
N SER A 219 0.90 -15.75 12.98
CA SER A 219 0.86 -17.13 13.50
C SER A 219 -0.27 -17.41 14.51
N ASP A 220 -0.56 -16.44 15.37
CA ASP A 220 -1.37 -16.59 16.58
C ASP A 220 -2.57 -15.65 16.63
N TRP A 221 -2.68 -14.74 15.66
CA TRP A 221 -3.74 -13.74 15.63
C TRP A 221 -4.24 -13.41 14.22
N ARG A 222 -5.49 -12.93 14.16
CA ARG A 222 -6.14 -12.42 12.95
C ARG A 222 -6.85 -11.11 13.26
N LEU A 223 -6.87 -10.20 12.29
CA LEU A 223 -7.45 -8.88 12.42
C LEU A 223 -8.34 -8.52 11.23
N PRO A 224 -9.52 -9.13 11.06
CA PRO A 224 -10.47 -8.68 10.04
C PRO A 224 -10.95 -7.25 10.34
N MET A 225 -10.79 -6.35 9.37
CA MET A 225 -11.20 -4.96 9.50
C MET A 225 -11.69 -4.36 8.19
N ALA A 226 -12.72 -3.52 8.30
CA ALA A 226 -13.11 -2.57 7.26
C ALA A 226 -12.20 -1.34 7.34
N VAL A 227 -11.81 -0.82 6.19
CA VAL A 227 -10.94 0.35 6.05
C VAL A 227 -11.58 1.39 5.15
N HIS A 228 -11.41 2.65 5.51
CA HIS A 228 -11.76 3.81 4.70
C HIS A 228 -10.63 4.83 4.79
N VAL A 229 -10.10 5.27 3.67
CA VAL A 229 -9.07 6.32 3.56
C VAL A 229 -9.57 7.35 2.57
N ALA A 230 -9.60 8.62 2.95
CA ALA A 230 -9.99 9.70 2.05
C ALA A 230 -9.12 10.93 2.25
N GLY A 231 -8.86 11.66 1.17
CA GLY A 231 -8.10 12.90 1.25
C GLY A 231 -7.65 13.44 -0.09
N SER A 232 -7.02 14.61 -0.04
CA SER A 232 -6.40 15.22 -1.21
C SER A 232 -4.98 14.68 -1.38
N LEU A 233 -4.76 13.91 -2.44
CA LEU A 233 -3.49 13.27 -2.78
C LEU A 233 -2.70 14.15 -3.78
N VAL A 234 -1.42 14.33 -3.52
CA VAL A 234 -0.46 15.01 -4.41
C VAL A 234 0.76 14.12 -4.57
N LEU A 235 1.27 14.00 -5.80
CA LEU A 235 2.53 13.35 -6.12
C LEU A 235 3.54 14.43 -6.52
N ALA A 236 4.55 14.71 -5.69
CA ALA A 236 5.57 15.71 -5.98
C ALA A 236 6.96 15.12 -5.66
N ASP A 237 7.91 15.25 -6.60
CA ASP A 237 9.30 14.86 -6.40
C ASP A 237 9.50 13.40 -5.91
N GLY A 238 8.62 12.49 -6.36
CA GLY A 238 8.65 11.08 -5.94
C GLY A 238 8.09 10.80 -4.54
N SER A 239 7.49 11.81 -3.90
CA SER A 239 6.75 11.70 -2.64
C SER A 239 5.23 11.77 -2.88
N LEU A 240 4.49 10.96 -2.15
CA LEU A 240 3.03 10.92 -2.14
C LEU A 240 2.53 11.55 -0.84
N LYS A 241 1.85 12.69 -0.95
CA LYS A 241 1.28 13.40 0.19
C LYS A 241 -0.24 13.33 0.15
N LEU A 242 -0.86 12.89 1.24
CA LEU A 242 -2.30 12.89 1.46
C LEU A 242 -2.63 13.82 2.64
N ALA A 243 -3.24 14.97 2.36
CA ALA A 243 -3.53 15.99 3.37
C ALA A 243 -4.85 16.76 3.08
N PRO A 244 -5.84 16.76 3.99
CA PRO A 244 -5.90 15.89 5.17
C PRO A 244 -6.09 14.43 4.76
N ALA A 245 -5.38 13.53 5.42
CA ALA A 245 -5.62 12.10 5.42
C ALA A 245 -6.68 11.78 6.49
N ARG A 246 -7.83 11.29 6.06
CA ARG A 246 -8.90 10.77 6.93
C ARG A 246 -8.88 9.25 6.83
N LEU A 247 -8.45 8.56 7.89
CA LEU A 247 -8.44 7.11 7.97
C LEU A 247 -9.47 6.64 8.99
N GLY A 248 -10.30 5.67 8.61
CA GLY A 248 -11.24 4.99 9.47
C GLY A 248 -11.01 3.49 9.39
N LEU A 249 -10.88 2.85 10.55
CA LEU A 249 -10.72 1.41 10.70
C LEU A 249 -11.80 0.90 11.65
N ALA A 250 -12.46 -0.18 11.29
CA ALA A 250 -13.42 -0.86 12.16
C ALA A 250 -13.18 -2.36 12.07
N GLY A 251 -12.81 -2.99 13.17
CA GLY A 251 -12.36 -4.37 13.15
C GLY A 251 -12.52 -5.08 14.48
N ARG A 252 -11.99 -6.31 14.51
CA ARG A 252 -11.89 -7.10 15.73
C ARG A 252 -10.56 -7.84 15.71
N TYR A 253 -9.79 -7.72 16.79
CA TYR A 253 -8.61 -8.54 17.00
C TYR A 253 -9.05 -9.91 17.53
N LEU A 254 -8.56 -10.98 16.90
CA LEU A 254 -8.87 -12.36 17.21
C LEU A 254 -7.55 -13.06 17.57
N ALA A 255 -7.40 -13.49 18.82
CA ALA A 255 -6.26 -14.28 19.26
C ALA A 255 -6.68 -15.23 20.38
N ALA A 256 -6.32 -16.51 20.26
CA ALA A 256 -6.80 -17.57 21.16
C ALA A 256 -8.33 -17.48 21.41
N ALA A 257 -8.76 -17.31 22.67
CA ALA A 257 -10.17 -17.13 23.05
C ALA A 257 -10.63 -15.66 23.10
N GLN A 258 -9.77 -14.71 22.77
CA GLN A 258 -10.07 -13.27 22.86
C GLN A 258 -10.63 -12.74 21.54
N VAL A 259 -11.71 -11.96 21.66
CA VAL A 259 -12.30 -11.18 20.58
C VAL A 259 -12.40 -9.74 21.04
N LEU A 260 -11.55 -8.87 20.49
CA LEU A 260 -11.45 -7.47 20.90
C LEU A 260 -11.93 -6.55 19.76
N PRO A 261 -13.21 -6.15 19.74
CA PRO A 261 -13.72 -5.21 18.75
C PRO A 261 -13.14 -3.81 18.98
N PHE A 262 -12.92 -3.06 17.90
CA PHE A 262 -12.52 -1.66 17.99
C PHE A 262 -12.93 -0.85 16.75
N ARG A 263 -12.94 0.47 16.92
CA ARG A 263 -13.00 1.47 15.86
C ARG A 263 -11.92 2.51 16.07
N LEU A 264 -11.14 2.79 15.04
CA LEU A 264 -10.07 3.78 15.07
C LEU A 264 -10.31 4.81 13.96
N GLY A 265 -10.45 6.07 14.35
CA GLY A 265 -10.47 7.20 13.43
C GLY A 265 -9.16 7.98 13.55
N VAL A 266 -8.56 8.35 12.43
CA VAL A 266 -7.34 9.15 12.35
C VAL A 266 -7.55 10.28 11.35
N ASN A 267 -7.16 11.50 11.73
CA ASN A 267 -7.14 12.66 10.85
C ASN A 267 -5.77 13.33 10.96
N GLY A 268 -5.06 13.50 9.85
CA GLY A 268 -3.72 14.08 9.87
C GLY A 268 -3.16 14.37 8.49
N SER A 269 -1.84 14.49 8.40
CA SER A 269 -1.11 14.57 7.13
C SER A 269 -0.24 13.34 6.96
N LEU A 270 -0.45 12.59 5.89
CA LEU A 270 0.33 11.42 5.53
C LEU A 270 1.27 11.77 4.38
N ASP A 271 2.54 11.43 4.54
CA ASP A 271 3.59 11.57 3.54
C ASP A 271 4.28 10.21 3.38
N LEU A 272 4.44 9.79 2.13
CA LEU A 272 5.01 8.51 1.72
C LEU A 272 6.10 8.80 0.69
N ASP A 273 7.34 8.50 1.04
CA ASP A 273 8.49 8.66 0.15
C ASP A 273 9.37 7.40 0.18
N GLN A 274 10.56 7.47 -0.42
CA GLN A 274 11.50 6.35 -0.43
C GLN A 274 12.10 6.05 0.95
N GLN A 275 12.08 7.01 1.88
CA GLN A 275 12.59 6.83 3.24
C GLN A 275 11.55 6.21 4.17
N GLY A 276 10.27 6.33 3.82
CA GLY A 276 9.19 5.57 4.46
C GLY A 276 7.89 6.36 4.58
N MET A 277 7.18 6.11 5.67
CA MET A 277 5.89 6.71 5.96
C MET A 277 5.97 7.68 7.12
N ARG A 278 5.46 8.90 6.94
CA ARG A 278 5.30 9.91 8.00
C ARG A 278 3.84 10.29 8.10
N LEU A 279 3.24 10.08 9.26
CA LEU A 279 1.93 10.58 9.61
C LEU A 279 2.12 11.62 10.71
N MET A 280 2.14 12.90 10.35
CA MET A 280 2.31 13.99 11.31
C MET A 280 1.88 15.37 10.75
N PRO A 281 1.28 16.22 11.59
CA PRO A 281 0.59 15.84 12.83
C PRO A 281 -0.63 14.96 12.51
N PHE A 282 -1.07 14.17 13.49
CA PHE A 282 -2.39 13.54 13.43
C PHE A 282 -3.12 13.64 14.78
N VAL A 283 -4.44 13.57 14.71
CA VAL A 283 -5.32 13.25 15.83
C VAL A 283 -5.92 11.86 15.59
N LEU A 284 -6.04 11.07 16.65
CA LEU A 284 -6.71 9.79 16.63
C LEU A 284 -7.79 9.71 17.70
N ARG A 285 -8.75 8.85 17.44
CA ARG A 285 -9.80 8.45 18.37
C ARG A 285 -10.00 6.97 18.26
N LEU A 286 -9.79 6.27 19.36
CA LEU A 286 -10.02 4.85 19.49
C LEU A 286 -11.28 4.66 20.32
N TYR A 287 -12.16 3.82 19.83
CA TYR A 287 -13.30 3.31 20.56
C TYR A 287 -13.17 1.80 20.67
N GLY A 288 -13.42 1.29 21.86
CA GLY A 288 -13.34 -0.13 22.14
C GLY A 288 -14.54 -0.62 22.94
N ASP A 289 -14.29 -1.66 23.71
CA ASP A 289 -15.26 -2.27 24.62
C ASP A 289 -14.52 -2.55 25.95
N THR A 290 -14.83 -3.62 26.67
CA THR A 290 -14.29 -3.90 28.01
C THR A 290 -12.76 -3.92 28.13
N ALA A 291 -12.02 -4.33 27.11
CA ALA A 291 -10.56 -4.46 27.14
C ALA A 291 -9.80 -3.47 26.23
N VAL A 292 -10.47 -2.92 25.22
CA VAL A 292 -9.91 -1.88 24.34
C VAL A 292 -10.39 -0.54 24.86
N PRO A 293 -9.50 0.37 25.29
CA PRO A 293 -9.94 1.62 25.88
C PRO A 293 -10.52 2.58 24.85
N ASP A 294 -11.44 3.42 25.33
CA ASP A 294 -11.80 4.66 24.68
C ASP A 294 -10.73 5.71 24.95
N LEU A 295 -10.10 6.21 23.88
CA LEU A 295 -9.10 7.27 23.99
C LEU A 295 -9.12 8.24 22.83
N THR A 296 -8.64 9.45 23.10
CA THR A 296 -8.31 10.45 22.11
C THR A 296 -6.87 10.87 22.29
N ALA A 297 -6.12 10.93 21.20
CA ALA A 297 -4.73 11.35 21.24
C ALA A 297 -4.35 12.15 20.00
N GLN A 298 -3.28 12.90 20.11
CA GLN A 298 -2.60 13.53 18.99
C GLN A 298 -1.14 13.13 18.98
N GLY A 299 -0.51 13.17 17.82
CA GLY A 299 0.85 12.67 17.74
C GLY A 299 1.51 12.73 16.38
N ARG A 300 2.60 11.97 16.32
CA ARG A 300 3.39 11.72 15.11
C ARG A 300 3.78 10.25 15.06
N LEU A 301 3.78 9.71 13.85
CA LEU A 301 4.20 8.36 13.54
C LEU A 301 5.18 8.44 12.36
N ILE A 302 6.37 7.88 12.53
CA ILE A 302 7.36 7.74 11.46
C ILE A 302 7.71 6.26 11.36
N VAL A 303 7.57 5.70 10.17
CA VAL A 303 7.99 4.34 9.84
C VAL A 303 9.05 4.46 8.75
N ALA A 304 10.32 4.40 9.14
CA ALA A 304 11.47 4.51 8.26
C ALA A 304 12.47 3.38 8.57
N SER A 305 13.77 3.69 8.64
CA SER A 305 14.78 2.76 9.17
C SER A 305 14.52 2.34 10.63
N HIS A 306 13.75 3.16 11.35
CA HIS A 306 13.25 2.88 12.68
C HIS A 306 11.81 3.40 12.79
N LEU A 307 11.07 2.83 13.72
CA LEU A 307 9.73 3.23 14.10
C LEU A 307 9.82 4.30 15.20
N GLN A 308 9.21 5.45 14.95
CA GLN A 308 8.98 6.48 15.97
C GLN A 308 7.49 6.67 16.19
N VAL A 309 7.07 6.61 17.45
CA VAL A 309 5.70 6.92 17.86
C VAL A 309 5.77 7.93 18.98
N GLN A 310 5.06 9.05 18.84
CA GLN A 310 4.80 9.95 19.97
C GLN A 310 3.33 10.27 20.00
N LEU A 311 2.71 10.00 21.14
CA LEU A 311 1.29 10.25 21.40
C LEU A 311 1.16 11.06 22.68
N GLN A 312 0.26 12.02 22.66
CA GLN A 312 -0.25 12.68 23.85
C GLN A 312 -1.76 12.65 23.78
N GLY A 313 -2.40 12.16 24.83
CA GLY A 313 -3.84 11.94 24.79
C GLY A 313 -4.46 11.80 26.16
N MET A 314 -5.71 11.34 26.15
CA MET A 314 -6.51 11.06 27.32
C MET A 314 -7.23 9.72 27.13
N LEU A 315 -7.16 8.89 28.15
CA LEU A 315 -8.06 7.75 28.35
C LEU A 315 -9.34 8.28 29.00
N ALA A 316 -10.51 7.94 28.46
CA ALA A 316 -11.78 8.36 29.05
C ALA A 316 -12.01 7.68 30.40
N ASP A 317 -11.88 6.36 30.42
CA ASP A 317 -12.10 5.50 31.58
C ASP A 317 -11.03 4.41 31.67
N TRP A 318 -10.82 3.87 32.87
CA TRP A 318 -10.02 2.66 33.02
C TRP A 318 -10.81 1.44 32.52
N PRO A 319 -10.29 0.63 31.59
CA PRO A 319 -11.02 -0.49 31.02
C PRO A 319 -11.40 -1.53 32.10
N PRO A 320 -12.65 -2.00 32.13
CA PRO A 320 -13.10 -2.99 33.11
C PRO A 320 -12.34 -4.33 33.07
N ALA A 321 -11.83 -4.72 31.90
CA ALA A 321 -11.07 -5.96 31.76
C ALA A 321 -9.59 -5.81 32.17
N TRP A 322 -9.13 -4.60 32.51
CA TRP A 322 -7.78 -4.39 33.02
C TRP A 322 -7.73 -4.60 34.53
N PRO A 323 -6.54 -4.92 35.10
CA PRO A 323 -6.40 -5.05 36.54
C PRO A 323 -6.96 -3.82 37.28
N PRO A 324 -7.71 -4.00 38.38
CA PRO A 324 -8.31 -2.88 39.09
C PRO A 324 -7.24 -1.95 39.64
N LEU A 325 -7.50 -0.65 39.59
CA LEU A 325 -6.63 0.34 40.20
C LEU A 325 -6.80 0.30 41.74
N PRO A 326 -5.74 0.56 42.52
CA PRO A 326 -5.86 0.68 43.97
C PRO A 326 -6.69 1.92 44.36
N SER A 327 -7.28 1.92 45.55
CA SER A 327 -7.94 3.13 46.08
C SER A 327 -6.90 4.22 46.40
N PRO A 328 -7.24 5.52 46.23
CA PRO A 328 -8.52 6.06 45.76
C PRO A 328 -8.66 6.11 44.23
N LEU A 329 -7.64 5.69 43.46
CA LEU A 329 -7.64 5.80 41.99
C LEU A 329 -8.82 5.07 41.36
N ALA A 330 -9.19 3.89 41.88
CA ALA A 330 -10.36 3.15 41.40
C ALA A 330 -11.68 3.92 41.52
N THR A 331 -11.81 4.81 42.52
CA THR A 331 -13.04 5.60 42.73
C THR A 331 -13.11 6.84 41.86
N SER A 332 -11.97 7.33 41.39
CA SER A 332 -11.90 8.52 40.54
C SER A 332 -12.33 8.21 39.10
N ARG A 333 -13.21 9.06 38.58
CA ARG A 333 -13.68 9.09 37.19
C ARG A 333 -13.00 10.18 36.35
N ALA A 334 -11.94 10.81 36.89
CA ALA A 334 -11.19 11.79 36.14
C ALA A 334 -10.55 11.12 34.91
N PRO A 335 -10.55 11.78 33.74
CA PRO A 335 -9.82 11.30 32.57
C PRO A 335 -8.34 11.06 32.92
N LEU A 336 -7.69 10.15 32.21
CA LEU A 336 -6.27 9.83 32.41
C LEU A 336 -5.44 10.39 31.26
N PRO A 337 -4.88 11.61 31.40
CA PRO A 337 -3.85 12.08 30.50
C PRO A 337 -2.70 11.08 30.42
N PHE A 338 -2.24 10.84 29.20
CA PHE A 338 -1.08 10.02 28.94
C PHE A 338 -0.13 10.66 27.93
N THR A 339 1.14 10.32 28.05
CA THR A 339 2.12 10.50 26.98
C THR A 339 2.81 9.17 26.73
N LEU A 340 2.97 8.82 25.45
CA LEU A 340 3.67 7.63 25.01
C LEU A 340 4.73 8.05 24.02
N ASN A 341 5.99 7.63 24.25
CA ASN A 341 7.05 7.79 23.27
C ASN A 341 7.78 6.47 23.04
N TYR A 342 7.99 6.16 21.77
CA TYR A 342 8.72 5.00 21.29
C TYR A 342 9.66 5.40 20.17
N VAL A 343 10.90 4.91 20.23
CA VAL A 343 11.89 5.02 19.16
C VAL A 343 12.66 3.70 19.12
N GLY A 344 12.54 2.93 18.05
CA GLY A 344 13.18 1.62 17.97
C GLY A 344 12.84 0.85 16.69
N ALA A 345 13.06 -0.46 16.70
CA ALA A 345 12.72 -1.34 15.59
C ALA A 345 11.20 -1.50 15.42
N ALA A 346 10.73 -1.91 14.24
CA ALA A 346 9.29 -2.08 13.98
C ALA A 346 8.66 -3.25 14.77
N ASP A 347 9.48 -4.12 15.37
CA ASP A 347 9.07 -5.25 16.21
C ASP A 347 8.73 -4.86 17.66
N LEU A 348 8.82 -3.55 18.00
CA LEU A 348 8.55 -3.02 19.34
C LEU A 348 9.49 -3.56 20.44
N SER A 349 10.67 -4.09 20.07
CA SER A 349 11.64 -4.66 21.02
C SER A 349 12.30 -3.62 21.93
N ALA A 350 12.48 -2.38 21.45
CA ALA A 350 13.03 -1.30 22.27
C ALA A 350 12.07 -0.87 23.41
N PRO A 351 12.58 -0.31 24.52
CA PRO A 351 11.72 0.22 25.57
C PRO A 351 10.88 1.41 25.10
N LEU A 352 9.58 1.40 25.42
CA LEU A 352 8.69 2.55 25.31
C LEU A 352 8.58 3.29 26.64
N THR A 353 8.43 4.60 26.58
CA THR A 353 8.13 5.43 27.75
C THR A 353 6.65 5.76 27.80
N LEU A 354 6.06 5.58 28.97
CA LEU A 354 4.66 5.89 29.25
C LEU A 354 4.58 6.76 30.50
N THR A 355 3.93 7.91 30.38
CA THR A 355 3.50 8.70 31.54
C THR A 355 1.99 8.64 31.62
N LEU A 356 1.47 8.37 32.81
CA LEU A 356 0.05 8.40 33.14
C LEU A 356 -0.15 9.34 34.33
N ARG A 357 -1.27 10.06 34.33
CA ARG A 357 -1.70 10.86 35.47
C ARG A 357 -3.18 10.66 35.71
N ARG A 358 -3.56 10.52 36.98
CA ARG A 358 -4.94 10.62 37.44
C ARG A 358 -4.94 11.39 38.74
N ASP A 359 -5.70 12.48 38.77
CA ASP A 359 -5.70 13.42 39.89
C ASP A 359 -4.26 13.87 40.23
N ALA A 360 -3.84 13.75 41.49
CA ALA A 360 -2.49 14.04 41.96
C ALA A 360 -1.52 12.85 41.80
N THR A 361 -1.98 11.68 41.36
CA THR A 361 -1.13 10.51 41.17
C THR A 361 -0.51 10.50 39.77
N GLN A 362 0.80 10.26 39.72
CA GLN A 362 1.58 10.20 38.50
C GLN A 362 2.38 8.90 38.44
N LEU A 363 2.31 8.22 37.29
CA LEU A 363 3.15 7.09 36.96
C LEU A 363 4.03 7.46 35.76
N GLN A 364 5.33 7.24 35.87
CA GLN A 364 6.28 7.31 34.78
C GLN A 364 6.97 5.96 34.66
N THR A 365 6.91 5.33 33.48
CA THR A 365 7.45 4.00 33.31
C THR A 365 8.10 3.80 31.94
N ARG A 366 9.08 2.91 31.91
CA ARG A 366 9.70 2.30 30.74
C ARG A 366 9.33 0.82 30.73
N LEU A 367 8.84 0.34 29.60
CA LEU A 367 8.48 -1.07 29.41
C LEU A 367 8.85 -1.54 28.00
N ALA A 368 9.23 -2.80 27.86
CA ALA A 368 9.44 -3.43 26.56
C ALA A 368 8.20 -4.28 26.20
N TRP A 369 7.63 -4.07 25.01
CA TRP A 369 6.40 -4.75 24.61
C TRP A 369 6.53 -6.29 24.62
N PRO A 370 7.62 -6.90 24.11
CA PRO A 370 7.77 -8.37 24.16
C PRO A 370 7.75 -8.94 25.57
N HIS A 371 8.32 -8.22 26.54
CA HIS A 371 8.38 -8.70 27.93
C HIS A 371 7.02 -8.57 28.60
N LEU A 372 6.30 -7.47 28.36
CA LEU A 372 4.92 -7.30 28.83
C LEU A 372 4.00 -8.38 28.23
N GLN A 373 4.15 -8.70 26.95
CA GLN A 373 3.36 -9.74 26.29
C GLN A 373 3.63 -11.13 26.90
N THR A 374 4.90 -11.45 27.15
CA THR A 374 5.30 -12.71 27.80
C THR A 374 4.72 -12.80 29.22
N TRP A 375 4.77 -11.70 29.97
CA TRP A 375 4.20 -11.61 31.31
C TRP A 375 2.67 -11.78 31.31
N LEU A 376 1.96 -11.12 30.39
CA LEU A 376 0.50 -11.24 30.25
C LEU A 376 0.05 -12.67 29.87
N GLN A 377 0.90 -13.44 29.20
CA GLN A 377 0.63 -14.82 28.81
C GLN A 377 1.11 -15.84 29.85
N ALA A 378 1.91 -15.43 30.84
CA ALA A 378 2.39 -16.33 31.87
C ALA A 378 1.21 -16.84 32.71
N PRO A 379 1.10 -18.16 32.95
CA PRO A 379 0.20 -18.70 33.96
C PRO A 379 0.47 -18.00 35.30
N GLY A 380 -0.53 -17.91 36.19
CA GLY A 380 -0.49 -17.20 37.49
C GLY A 380 0.60 -17.64 38.50
N THR A 381 1.62 -18.35 38.05
CA THR A 381 2.87 -18.70 38.72
C THR A 381 4.04 -17.74 38.40
N GLY A 382 3.85 -16.72 37.55
CA GLY A 382 4.85 -15.69 37.24
C GLY A 382 4.94 -14.55 38.26
N SER A 383 5.89 -13.62 38.07
CA SER A 383 5.98 -12.37 38.88
C SER A 383 4.62 -11.66 38.90
N PRO A 384 4.10 -11.23 40.06
CA PRO A 384 2.81 -10.53 40.12
C PRO A 384 2.88 -9.11 39.54
N LEU A 385 4.10 -8.56 39.39
CA LEU A 385 4.32 -7.24 38.84
C LEU A 385 4.73 -7.34 37.37
N PRO A 386 4.16 -6.50 36.49
CA PRO A 386 4.60 -6.42 35.10
C PRO A 386 6.08 -6.00 35.01
N PRO A 387 6.83 -6.49 34.00
CA PRO A 387 8.24 -6.15 33.82
C PRO A 387 8.37 -4.71 33.34
N LEU A 388 8.48 -3.78 34.29
CA LEU A 388 8.59 -2.35 34.04
C LEU A 388 9.60 -1.70 34.97
N ASP A 389 10.27 -0.66 34.47
CA ASP A 389 11.12 0.23 35.26
C ASP A 389 10.40 1.58 35.36
N GLY A 390 10.19 2.08 36.57
CA GLY A 390 9.39 3.28 36.72
C GLY A 390 9.31 3.85 38.11
N TRP A 391 8.63 4.98 38.18
CA TRP A 391 8.34 5.70 39.40
C TRP A 391 6.85 6.04 39.45
N LEU A 392 6.23 5.71 40.58
CA LEU A 392 4.87 6.09 40.92
C LEU A 392 4.92 7.05 42.10
N SER A 393 4.22 8.17 41.99
CA SER A 393 3.96 9.08 43.11
C SER A 393 2.48 9.27 43.30
N ALA A 394 2.03 9.07 44.53
CA ALA A 394 0.64 9.24 44.93
C ALA A 394 0.56 9.86 46.33
N PRO A 395 -0.32 10.85 46.56
CA PRO A 395 -0.48 11.42 47.89
C PRO A 395 -1.03 10.39 48.89
N THR A 396 -1.84 9.44 48.42
CA THR A 396 -2.40 8.37 49.23
C THR A 396 -2.64 7.15 48.36
N LEU A 397 -2.39 5.96 48.90
CA LEU A 397 -2.66 4.69 48.24
C LEU A 397 -3.16 3.68 49.26
N GLU A 398 -4.14 2.88 48.90
CA GLU A 398 -4.61 1.76 49.72
C GLU A 398 -4.34 0.44 48.99
N ILE A 399 -3.53 -0.42 49.60
CA ILE A 399 -3.21 -1.76 49.10
C ILE A 399 -3.56 -2.75 50.21
N GLU A 400 -4.42 -3.74 49.90
CA GLU A 400 -4.79 -4.81 50.84
C GLU A 400 -5.29 -4.29 52.21
N GLY A 401 -6.00 -3.16 52.23
CA GLY A 401 -6.53 -2.52 53.44
C GLY A 401 -5.52 -1.66 54.22
N ILE A 402 -4.28 -1.56 53.76
CA ILE A 402 -3.26 -0.68 54.34
C ILE A 402 -3.26 0.65 53.59
N ARG A 403 -3.57 1.74 54.32
CA ARG A 403 -3.49 3.11 53.80
C ARG A 403 -2.06 3.65 53.97
N LEU A 404 -1.46 4.05 52.86
CA LEU A 404 -0.15 4.67 52.76
C LEU A 404 -0.31 6.14 52.38
N GLU A 405 0.47 7.03 52.99
CA GLU A 405 0.48 8.48 52.71
C GLU A 405 1.85 8.92 52.17
N GLY A 406 1.86 9.87 51.23
CA GLY A 406 3.11 10.36 50.62
C GLY A 406 3.88 9.27 49.86
N VAL A 407 3.16 8.44 49.10
CA VAL A 407 3.72 7.25 48.47
C VAL A 407 4.62 7.62 47.30
N GLU A 408 5.88 7.19 47.41
CA GLU A 408 6.82 7.13 46.29
C GLU A 408 7.27 5.68 46.11
N LEU A 409 6.94 5.08 44.97
CA LEU A 409 7.33 3.71 44.65
C LEU A 409 8.26 3.74 43.44
N ARG A 410 9.41 3.09 43.59
CA ARG A 410 10.29 2.79 42.47
C ARG A 410 10.14 1.32 42.11
N ILE A 411 9.71 1.08 40.89
CA ILE A 411 9.57 -0.27 40.35
C ILE A 411 10.82 -0.52 39.51
N LYS A 412 11.58 -1.55 39.87
CA LYS A 412 12.75 -2.00 39.13
C LYS A 412 12.55 -3.46 38.79
N ASP A 413 12.08 -3.71 37.59
CA ASP A 413 12.29 -4.99 36.94
C ASP A 413 13.10 -4.72 35.68
N THR A 414 14.09 -5.56 35.40
CA THR A 414 14.94 -5.34 34.22
C THR A 414 14.10 -5.70 33.01
N PRO A 415 13.79 -4.77 32.08
CA PRO A 415 13.29 -5.16 30.78
C PRO A 415 14.40 -5.98 30.13
#